data_AF-A0A1C4YJU5-F1
#
_entry.id   AF-A0A1C4YJU5-F1
#
_cell.length_a   1.000
_cell.length_b   1.000
_cell.length_c   1.000
_cell.angle_alpha   90.00
_cell.angle_beta   90.00
_cell.angle_gamma   90.00
#
_symmetry.space_group_name_H-M   'P 1'
#
loop_
_entity.id
_entity.type
_entity.pdbx_description
1 polymer ?
#
loop_
_entity_poly.entity_id
_entity_poly.type
_entity_poly.pdbx_seq_one_letter_code
_entity_poly.pdbx_strand_id
1 'polypeptide(L)'
;MTADSVLAKARALTAEANKLRAGAEAEENAKRVLTRVNEVNTALDGLEKVLDAVRKLRERGVRVVPTGLGDGRDTFEQLVGTGLPPLRAFATAKSKIEAARQRISTELAQAWSAWTDASLRELPAHRLVMLPPSERRSGQDSLRTLNKLSNVEVPTAGNVLEFAVLQAGLKEELAALPEPLPELQDLLRRLGQRTTLDRLTDADIALLRRHGVADQIEVQRRAV
;
A
#
# COMPACT_ATOMS: atom_id res chain seq x y z
N MET A 1 40.99 -22.02 65.02
CA MET A 1 40.13 -21.88 63.83
C MET A 1 41.05 -21.77 62.63
N THR A 2 41.22 -22.86 61.89
CA THR A 2 42.30 -23.03 60.91
C THR A 2 41.95 -22.39 59.56
N ALA A 3 42.96 -21.78 58.93
CA ALA A 3 42.88 -21.11 57.63
C ALA A 3 42.29 -21.99 56.51
N ASP A 4 42.39 -23.31 56.65
CA ASP A 4 41.79 -24.31 55.74
C ASP A 4 40.26 -24.20 55.63
N SER A 5 39.57 -23.83 56.72
CA SER A 5 38.11 -23.67 56.73
C SER A 5 37.65 -22.42 55.98
N VAL A 6 38.43 -21.34 56.07
CA VAL A 6 38.14 -20.07 55.38
C VAL A 6 38.41 -20.20 53.88
N LEU A 7 39.51 -20.85 53.51
CA LEU A 7 39.90 -21.08 52.12
C LEU A 7 38.96 -22.06 51.40
N ALA A 8 38.48 -23.10 52.09
CA ALA A 8 37.45 -24.01 51.57
C ALA A 8 36.12 -23.28 51.33
N LYS A 9 35.70 -22.41 52.25
CA LYS A 9 34.50 -21.58 52.08
C LYS A 9 34.64 -20.56 50.95
N ALA A 10 35.81 -19.93 50.79
CA ALA A 10 36.08 -19.01 49.68
C ALA A 10 36.01 -19.71 48.31
N ARG A 11 36.52 -20.95 48.20
CA ARG A 11 36.43 -21.76 46.97
C ARG A 11 34.99 -22.16 46.66
N ALA A 12 34.21 -22.55 47.67
CA ALA A 12 32.79 -22.86 47.49
C ALA A 12 31.99 -21.63 47.03
N LEU A 13 32.26 -20.45 47.61
CA LEU A 13 31.63 -19.19 47.21
C LEU A 13 32.00 -18.80 45.77
N THR A 14 33.26 -19.02 45.37
CA THR A 14 33.74 -18.74 44.01
C THR A 14 33.11 -19.69 42.98
N ALA A 15 32.96 -20.97 43.33
CA ALA A 15 32.27 -21.94 42.49
C ALA A 15 30.79 -21.60 42.29
N GLU A 16 30.10 -21.21 43.37
CA GLU A 16 28.70 -20.79 43.31
C GLU A 16 28.53 -19.47 42.55
N ALA A 17 29.42 -18.50 42.75
CA ALA A 17 29.45 -17.25 41.98
C ALA A 17 29.70 -17.50 40.47
N ASN A 18 30.59 -18.44 40.12
CA ASN A 18 30.83 -18.83 38.74
C ASN A 18 29.61 -19.53 38.12
N LYS A 19 28.91 -20.36 38.88
CA LYS A 19 27.67 -21.02 38.44
C LYS A 19 26.53 -20.02 38.21
N LEU A 20 26.36 -19.07 39.13
CA LEU A 20 25.40 -17.97 38.99
C LEU A 20 25.75 -17.06 37.80
N ARG A 21 27.04 -16.75 37.60
CA ARG A 21 27.52 -15.99 36.45
C ARG A 21 27.26 -16.73 35.14
N ALA A 22 27.53 -18.04 35.07
CA ALA A 22 27.23 -18.85 33.90
C ALA A 22 25.72 -18.91 33.60
N GLY A 23 24.87 -19.00 34.64
CA GLY A 23 23.41 -18.92 34.50
C GLY A 23 22.94 -17.56 33.98
N ALA A 24 23.48 -16.47 34.51
CA ALA A 24 23.17 -15.11 34.06
C ALA A 24 23.65 -14.85 32.62
N GLU A 25 24.86 -15.29 32.27
CA GLU A 25 25.41 -15.20 30.91
C GLU A 25 24.58 -16.01 29.91
N ALA A 26 24.11 -17.20 30.30
CA ALA A 26 23.22 -18.02 29.48
C ALA A 26 21.84 -17.35 29.29
N GLU A 27 21.26 -16.80 30.35
CA GLU A 27 19.98 -16.08 30.28
C GLU A 27 20.09 -14.80 29.42
N GLU A 28 21.18 -14.06 29.55
CA GLU A 28 21.43 -12.87 28.76
C GLU A 28 21.62 -13.21 27.28
N ASN A 29 22.37 -14.27 26.97
CA ASN A 29 22.50 -14.76 25.59
C ASN A 29 21.15 -15.22 25.02
N ALA A 30 20.32 -15.92 25.79
CA ALA A 30 18.98 -16.32 25.37
C ALA A 30 18.10 -15.09 25.06
N LYS A 31 18.10 -14.07 25.93
CA LYS A 31 17.38 -12.80 25.69
C LYS A 31 17.86 -12.13 24.41
N ARG A 32 19.17 -12.05 24.18
CA ARG A 32 19.72 -11.44 22.95
C ARG A 32 19.32 -12.20 21.69
N VAL A 33 19.38 -13.53 21.71
CA VAL A 33 18.95 -14.36 20.56
C VAL A 33 17.46 -14.17 20.29
N LEU A 34 16.62 -14.18 21.33
CA LEU A 34 15.18 -13.95 21.20
C LEU A 34 14.87 -12.59 20.56
N THR A 35 15.55 -11.53 20.98
CA THR A 35 15.41 -10.20 20.35
C THR A 35 15.75 -10.25 18.86
N ARG A 36 16.82 -10.95 18.47
CA ARG A 36 17.19 -11.08 17.05
C ARG A 36 16.21 -11.90 16.23
N VAL A 37 15.67 -12.97 16.79
CA VAL A 37 14.59 -13.74 16.17
C VAL A 37 13.37 -12.84 15.93
N ASN A 38 12.97 -12.05 16.92
CA ASN A 38 11.84 -11.12 16.79
C ASN A 38 12.08 -10.04 15.72
N GLU A 39 13.30 -9.51 15.62
CA GLU A 39 13.67 -8.57 14.56
C GLU A 39 13.59 -9.19 13.16
N VAL A 40 14.02 -10.43 12.99
CA VAL A 40 13.93 -11.15 11.71
C VAL A 40 12.48 -11.47 11.37
N ASN A 41 11.69 -11.93 12.34
CA ASN A 41 10.26 -12.18 12.15
C ASN A 41 9.51 -10.92 11.72
N THR A 42 9.82 -9.78 12.34
CA THR A 42 9.23 -8.48 11.95
C THR A 42 9.57 -8.11 10.51
N ALA A 43 10.80 -8.37 10.06
CA ALA A 43 11.21 -8.14 8.68
C ALA A 43 10.48 -9.08 7.70
N LEU A 44 10.29 -10.35 8.08
CA LEU A 44 9.53 -11.33 7.30
C LEU A 44 8.06 -10.93 7.19
N ASP A 45 7.40 -10.54 8.28
CA ASP A 45 6.02 -10.04 8.26
C ASP A 45 5.87 -8.84 7.31
N GLY A 46 6.88 -7.96 7.29
CA GLY A 46 6.95 -6.82 6.36
C GLY A 46 7.05 -7.26 4.90
N LEU A 47 7.87 -8.27 4.61
CA LEU A 47 8.01 -8.85 3.27
C LEU A 47 6.73 -9.57 2.83
N GLU A 48 6.11 -10.35 3.71
CA GLU A 48 4.85 -11.07 3.43
C GLU A 48 3.72 -10.12 3.05
N LYS A 49 3.58 -8.98 3.73
CA LYS A 49 2.59 -7.95 3.39
C LYS A 49 2.78 -7.40 1.98
N VAL A 50 4.03 -7.18 1.56
CA VAL A 50 4.34 -6.71 0.20
C VAL A 50 4.04 -7.81 -0.82
N LEU A 51 4.40 -9.06 -0.53
CA LEU A 51 4.10 -10.19 -1.40
C LEU A 51 2.60 -10.45 -1.55
N ASP A 52 1.81 -10.21 -0.50
CA ASP A 52 0.36 -10.30 -0.58
C ASP A 52 -0.21 -9.24 -1.54
N ALA A 53 0.27 -8.00 -1.45
CA ALA A 53 -0.10 -6.94 -2.40
C ALA A 53 0.30 -7.28 -3.85
N VAL A 54 1.51 -7.83 -4.05
CA VAL A 54 1.97 -8.34 -5.34
C VAL A 54 1.04 -9.43 -5.87
N ARG A 55 0.65 -10.40 -5.04
CA ARG A 55 -0.30 -11.46 -5.40
C ARG A 55 -1.64 -10.88 -5.82
N LYS A 56 -2.19 -9.92 -5.05
CA LYS A 56 -3.45 -9.25 -5.40
C LYS A 56 -3.37 -8.50 -6.71
N LEU A 57 -2.24 -7.86 -7.01
CA LEU A 57 -2.07 -7.18 -8.28
C LEU A 57 -1.93 -8.17 -9.45
N ARG A 58 -1.27 -9.32 -9.24
CA ARG A 58 -1.17 -10.41 -10.21
C ARG A 58 -2.49 -11.10 -10.52
N GLU A 59 -3.36 -11.26 -9.52
CA GLU A 59 -4.74 -11.73 -9.71
C GLU A 59 -5.53 -10.83 -10.69
N ARG A 60 -5.08 -9.58 -10.91
CA ARG A 60 -5.64 -8.63 -11.89
C ARG A 60 -4.92 -8.64 -13.24
N GLY A 61 -4.08 -9.63 -13.49
CA GLY A 61 -3.36 -9.81 -14.76
C GLY A 61 -2.09 -8.96 -14.89
N VAL A 62 -1.70 -8.21 -13.88
CA VAL A 62 -0.46 -7.42 -13.88
C VAL A 62 0.73 -8.33 -13.62
N ARG A 63 1.76 -8.27 -14.46
CA ARG A 63 2.97 -9.07 -14.28
C ARG A 63 3.94 -8.36 -13.35
N VAL A 64 4.08 -8.90 -12.14
CA VAL A 64 5.13 -8.54 -11.18
C VAL A 64 5.86 -9.83 -10.81
N VAL A 65 7.17 -9.88 -11.02
CA VAL A 65 8.00 -11.05 -10.73
C VAL A 65 8.94 -10.67 -9.58
N PRO A 66 8.59 -11.02 -8.33
CA PRO A 66 9.45 -10.68 -7.21
C PRO A 66 10.80 -11.39 -7.33
N THR A 67 11.88 -10.63 -7.32
CA THR A 67 13.25 -11.12 -7.44
C THR A 67 13.97 -11.13 -6.08
N GLY A 68 14.91 -12.07 -5.90
CA GLY A 68 15.79 -12.10 -4.71
C GLY A 68 15.16 -12.67 -3.42
N LEU A 69 14.01 -13.35 -3.51
CA LEU A 69 13.36 -14.00 -2.37
C LEU A 69 14.20 -15.12 -1.72
N GLY A 70 15.15 -15.70 -2.47
CA GLY A 70 16.03 -16.78 -2.00
C GLY A 70 17.35 -16.31 -1.37
N ASP A 71 17.80 -15.08 -1.64
CA ASP A 71 19.18 -14.64 -1.42
C ASP A 71 19.63 -14.70 0.06
N GLY A 72 18.69 -14.70 1.01
CA GLY A 72 18.96 -14.82 2.45
C GLY A 72 18.87 -16.23 3.02
N ARG A 73 18.05 -17.09 2.42
CA ARG A 73 17.74 -18.43 2.94
C ARG A 73 18.94 -19.36 2.82
N ASP A 74 19.55 -19.41 1.64
CA ASP A 74 20.67 -20.32 1.36
C ASP A 74 21.88 -20.05 2.26
N THR A 75 22.17 -18.77 2.51
CA THR A 75 23.27 -18.37 3.42
C THR A 75 22.95 -18.72 4.87
N PHE A 76 21.68 -18.63 5.29
CA PHE A 76 21.28 -18.94 6.65
C PHE A 76 21.27 -20.45 6.89
N GLU A 77 20.74 -21.25 5.95
CA GLU A 77 20.75 -22.72 6.00
C GLU A 77 22.18 -23.28 6.06
N GLN A 78 23.12 -22.71 5.29
CA GLN A 78 24.54 -23.07 5.36
C GLN A 78 25.19 -22.80 6.73
N LEU A 79 24.74 -21.75 7.45
CA LEU A 79 25.30 -21.36 8.75
C LEU A 79 24.68 -22.12 9.93
N VAL A 80 23.49 -22.71 9.76
CA VAL A 80 22.79 -23.50 10.79
C VAL A 80 23.31 -24.93 10.88
N GLY A 81 23.87 -25.48 9.78
CA GLY A 81 24.37 -26.86 9.72
C GLY A 81 25.43 -27.24 10.77
N THR A 82 25.99 -26.27 11.49
CA THR A 82 27.04 -26.45 12.51
C THR A 82 26.61 -26.10 13.95
N GLY A 83 25.35 -25.72 14.20
CA GLY A 83 24.84 -25.34 15.53
C GLY A 83 24.01 -24.05 15.55
N LEU A 84 23.89 -23.41 16.72
CA LEU A 84 23.19 -22.12 16.86
C LEU A 84 23.84 -21.04 15.96
N PRO A 85 23.05 -20.32 15.14
CA PRO A 85 23.62 -19.34 14.23
C PRO A 85 24.36 -18.22 14.97
N PRO A 86 25.52 -17.77 14.47
CA PRO A 86 26.23 -16.65 15.08
C PRO A 86 25.39 -15.37 14.93
N LEU A 87 25.51 -14.42 15.87
CA LEU A 87 24.73 -13.17 15.87
C LEU A 87 24.79 -12.39 14.54
N ARG A 88 25.95 -12.41 13.87
CA ARG A 88 26.14 -11.82 12.54
C ARG A 88 25.20 -12.40 11.48
N ALA A 89 24.85 -13.69 11.58
CA ALA A 89 23.97 -14.37 10.64
C ALA A 89 22.54 -13.79 10.68
N PHE A 90 22.03 -13.49 11.87
CA PHE A 90 20.72 -12.83 12.03
C PHE A 90 20.72 -11.42 11.44
N ALA A 91 21.77 -10.64 11.68
CA ALA A 91 21.90 -9.28 11.11
C ALA A 91 21.98 -9.32 9.58
N THR A 92 22.77 -10.24 9.02
CA THR A 92 22.86 -10.44 7.56
C THR A 92 21.52 -10.90 6.98
N ALA A 93 20.82 -11.86 7.61
CA ALA A 93 19.52 -12.34 7.16
C ALA A 93 18.49 -11.20 7.15
N LYS A 94 18.39 -10.44 8.25
CA LYS A 94 17.51 -9.26 8.34
C LYS A 94 17.81 -8.26 7.23
N SER A 95 19.09 -7.90 7.03
CA SER A 95 19.49 -6.96 5.99
C SER A 95 19.11 -7.44 4.58
N LYS A 96 19.28 -8.75 4.30
CA LYS A 96 18.88 -9.34 3.02
C LYS A 96 17.35 -9.35 2.82
N ILE A 97 16.58 -9.66 3.87
CA ILE A 97 15.11 -9.61 3.83
C ILE A 97 14.63 -8.18 3.55
N GLU A 98 15.17 -7.18 4.26
CA GLU A 98 14.81 -5.78 4.02
C GLU A 98 15.22 -5.29 2.62
N ALA A 99 16.38 -5.73 2.11
CA ALA A 99 16.80 -5.41 0.76
C ALA A 99 15.86 -6.02 -0.30
N ALA A 100 15.44 -7.28 -0.12
CA ALA A 100 14.46 -7.93 -0.98
C ALA A 100 13.10 -7.23 -0.91
N ARG A 101 12.63 -6.92 0.31
CA ARG A 101 11.39 -6.17 0.54
C ARG A 101 11.42 -4.81 -0.17
N GLN A 102 12.51 -4.06 -0.05
CA GLN A 102 12.63 -2.75 -0.68
C GLN A 102 12.57 -2.87 -2.20
N ARG A 103 13.31 -3.82 -2.78
CA ARG A 103 13.30 -4.08 -4.24
C ARG A 103 11.90 -4.42 -4.73
N ILE A 104 11.23 -5.38 -4.08
CA ILE A 104 9.87 -5.81 -4.45
C ILE A 104 8.87 -4.65 -4.26
N SER A 105 9.05 -3.82 -3.22
CA SER A 105 8.20 -2.63 -3.02
C SER A 105 8.33 -1.63 -4.17
N THR A 106 9.55 -1.41 -4.68
CA THR A 106 9.78 -0.55 -5.85
C THR A 106 9.17 -1.14 -7.12
N GLU A 107 9.34 -2.44 -7.37
CA GLU A 107 8.71 -3.13 -8.50
C GLU A 107 7.18 -3.07 -8.42
N LEU A 108 6.62 -3.28 -7.23
CA LEU A 108 5.19 -3.18 -6.95
C LEU A 108 4.67 -1.76 -7.19
N ALA A 109 5.36 -0.73 -6.68
CA ALA A 109 5.00 0.68 -6.86
C ALA A 109 4.92 1.08 -8.34
N GLN A 110 5.91 0.68 -9.14
CA GLN A 110 5.94 0.94 -10.57
C GLN A 110 4.79 0.25 -11.30
N ALA A 111 4.57 -1.04 -11.01
CA ALA A 111 3.47 -1.80 -11.59
C ALA A 111 2.09 -1.24 -11.19
N TRP A 112 1.96 -0.79 -9.94
CA TRP A 112 0.75 -0.17 -9.41
C TRP A 112 0.40 1.13 -10.12
N SER A 113 1.35 2.06 -10.21
CA SER A 113 1.14 3.34 -10.91
C SER A 113 0.75 3.08 -12.38
N ALA A 114 1.50 2.22 -13.09
CA ALA A 114 1.20 1.92 -14.49
C ALA A 114 -0.20 1.29 -14.68
N TRP A 115 -0.58 0.36 -13.80
CA TRP A 115 -1.88 -0.31 -13.85
C TRP A 115 -3.04 0.64 -13.51
N THR A 116 -2.90 1.46 -12.47
CA THR A 116 -3.95 2.40 -12.07
C THR A 116 -4.13 3.52 -13.12
N ASP A 117 -3.04 4.02 -13.71
CA ASP A 117 -3.10 5.00 -14.80
C ASP A 117 -3.77 4.45 -16.06
N ALA A 118 -3.51 3.19 -16.42
CA ALA A 118 -4.22 2.53 -17.52
C ALA A 118 -5.71 2.36 -17.17
N SER A 119 -6.00 1.87 -15.97
CA SER A 119 -7.37 1.59 -15.51
C SER A 119 -8.23 2.86 -15.42
N LEU A 120 -7.65 3.98 -14.99
CA LEU A 120 -8.32 5.28 -14.93
C LEU A 120 -8.58 5.87 -16.33
N ARG A 121 -7.66 5.68 -17.29
CA ARG A 121 -7.86 6.12 -18.67
C ARG A 121 -8.96 5.37 -19.40
N GLU A 122 -9.21 4.12 -19.02
CA GLU A 122 -10.31 3.31 -19.56
C GLU A 122 -11.68 3.68 -18.97
N LEU A 123 -11.74 4.47 -17.89
CA LEU A 123 -13.01 4.88 -17.32
C LEU A 123 -13.66 5.96 -18.22
N PRO A 124 -14.92 5.78 -18.63
CA PRO A 124 -15.66 6.81 -19.36
C PRO A 124 -16.14 7.91 -18.39
N ALA A 125 -15.21 8.57 -17.70
CA ALA A 125 -15.47 9.54 -16.65
C ALA A 125 -16.30 10.74 -17.11
N HIS A 126 -16.26 11.07 -18.40
CA HIS A 126 -17.11 12.11 -19.00
C HIS A 126 -18.61 11.79 -18.89
N ARG A 127 -18.99 10.51 -18.74
CA ARG A 127 -20.39 10.08 -18.54
C ARG A 127 -20.91 10.30 -17.13
N LEU A 128 -20.07 10.68 -16.16
CA LEU A 128 -20.51 11.00 -14.80
C LEU A 128 -21.60 12.09 -14.77
N VAL A 129 -21.58 13.00 -15.74
CA VAL A 129 -22.56 14.08 -15.86
C VAL A 129 -23.97 13.56 -16.17
N MET A 130 -24.06 12.35 -16.75
CA MET A 130 -25.30 11.68 -17.13
C MET A 130 -25.93 10.87 -15.98
N LEU A 131 -25.26 10.78 -14.83
CA LEU A 131 -25.83 10.11 -13.65
C LEU A 131 -27.03 10.90 -13.09
N PRO A 132 -28.02 10.21 -12.49
CA PRO A 132 -29.07 10.85 -11.72
C PRO A 132 -28.51 11.74 -10.59
N PRO A 133 -29.20 12.84 -10.21
CA PRO A 133 -28.75 13.74 -9.15
C PRO A 133 -28.38 13.04 -7.84
N SER A 134 -29.14 12.00 -7.46
CA SER A 134 -28.91 11.21 -6.24
C SER A 134 -27.63 10.38 -6.27
N GLU A 135 -27.16 9.97 -7.45
CA GLU A 135 -26.02 9.05 -7.62
C GLU A 135 -24.74 9.79 -8.03
N ARG A 136 -24.87 10.98 -8.62
CA ARG A 136 -23.74 11.82 -9.06
C ARG A 136 -22.68 12.04 -7.99
N ARG A 137 -23.11 12.38 -6.77
CA ARG A 137 -22.18 12.61 -5.65
C ARG A 137 -21.38 11.35 -5.33
N SER A 138 -22.04 10.19 -5.30
CA SER A 138 -21.39 8.90 -5.10
C SER A 138 -20.39 8.57 -6.20
N GLY A 139 -20.74 8.81 -7.47
CA GLY A 139 -19.83 8.61 -8.60
C GLY A 139 -18.60 9.53 -8.56
N GLN A 140 -18.78 10.80 -8.20
CA GLN A 140 -17.69 11.75 -8.01
C GLN A 140 -16.78 11.37 -6.83
N ASP A 141 -17.37 10.96 -5.70
CA ASP A 141 -16.63 10.49 -4.53
C ASP A 141 -15.85 9.20 -4.83
N SER A 142 -16.43 8.30 -5.63
CA SER A 142 -15.75 7.09 -6.12
C SER A 142 -14.56 7.43 -7.01
N LEU A 143 -14.73 8.34 -7.98
CA LEU A 143 -13.63 8.80 -8.83
C LEU A 143 -12.54 9.51 -8.01
N ARG A 144 -12.91 10.32 -7.03
CA ARG A 144 -11.95 10.97 -6.11
C ARG A 144 -11.18 9.93 -5.29
N THR A 145 -11.87 8.90 -4.81
CA THR A 145 -11.26 7.80 -4.04
C THR A 145 -10.31 6.99 -4.91
N LEU A 146 -10.67 6.68 -6.16
CA LEU A 146 -9.79 6.02 -7.12
C LEU A 146 -8.52 6.85 -7.39
N ASN A 147 -8.65 8.16 -7.60
CA ASN A 147 -7.50 9.05 -7.74
C ASN A 147 -6.63 9.11 -6.47
N LYS A 148 -7.24 9.05 -5.28
CA LYS A 148 -6.47 9.00 -4.03
C LYS A 148 -5.68 7.69 -3.91
N LEU A 149 -6.30 6.56 -4.25
CA LEU A 149 -5.69 5.24 -4.20
C LEU A 149 -4.57 5.09 -5.24
N SER A 150 -4.73 5.62 -6.45
CA SER A 150 -3.68 5.57 -7.49
C SER A 150 -2.40 6.30 -7.08
N ASN A 151 -2.52 7.36 -6.26
CA ASN A 151 -1.39 8.14 -5.76
C ASN A 151 -0.67 7.50 -4.55
N VAL A 152 -1.06 6.31 -4.10
CA VAL A 152 -0.35 5.59 -3.05
C VAL A 152 0.96 5.03 -3.59
N GLU A 153 2.08 5.44 -2.98
CA GLU A 153 3.44 5.08 -3.42
C GLU A 153 3.67 3.56 -3.44
N VAL A 154 3.37 2.88 -2.34
CA VAL A 154 3.43 1.41 -2.25
C VAL A 154 2.07 0.89 -1.77
N PRO A 155 1.27 0.23 -2.62
CA PRO A 155 -0.06 -0.20 -2.24
C PRO A 155 0.00 -1.39 -1.28
N THR A 156 -0.96 -1.45 -0.35
CA THR A 156 -1.25 -2.69 0.38
C THR A 156 -2.21 -3.57 -0.42
N ALA A 157 -2.35 -4.85 -0.03
CA ALA A 157 -3.34 -5.73 -0.61
C ALA A 157 -4.77 -5.16 -0.52
N GLY A 158 -5.10 -4.46 0.58
CA GLY A 158 -6.37 -3.76 0.74
C GLY A 158 -6.57 -2.66 -0.30
N ASN A 159 -5.56 -1.83 -0.53
CA ASN A 159 -5.60 -0.77 -1.56
C ASN A 159 -5.86 -1.35 -2.96
N VAL A 160 -5.19 -2.47 -3.30
CA VAL A 160 -5.36 -3.13 -4.60
C VAL A 160 -6.79 -3.65 -4.76
N LEU A 161 -7.34 -4.29 -3.73
CA LEU A 161 -8.70 -4.81 -3.76
C LEU A 161 -9.74 -3.70 -3.84
N GLU A 162 -9.60 -2.67 -3.01
CA GLU A 162 -10.52 -1.52 -2.97
C GLU A 162 -10.55 -0.78 -4.32
N PHE A 163 -9.37 -0.48 -4.88
CA PHE A 163 -9.29 0.15 -6.20
C PHE A 163 -9.95 -0.71 -7.27
N ALA A 164 -9.66 -2.02 -7.31
CA ALA A 164 -10.21 -2.90 -8.32
C ALA A 164 -11.75 -2.98 -8.24
N VAL A 165 -12.31 -3.08 -7.04
CA VAL A 165 -13.76 -3.13 -6.82
C VAL A 165 -14.42 -1.81 -7.20
N LEU A 166 -13.89 -0.69 -6.71
CA LEU A 166 -14.43 0.64 -7.04
C LEU A 166 -14.34 0.94 -8.54
N GLN A 167 -13.23 0.58 -9.18
CA GLN A 167 -13.03 0.82 -10.60
C GLN A 167 -13.97 -0.03 -11.45
N ALA A 168 -14.15 -1.31 -11.12
CA ALA A 168 -15.06 -2.19 -11.84
C ALA A 168 -16.51 -1.72 -11.71
N GLY A 169 -16.96 -1.40 -10.49
CA GLY A 169 -18.30 -0.90 -10.23
C GLY A 169 -18.58 0.41 -10.96
N LEU A 170 -17.68 1.39 -10.84
CA LEU A 170 -17.83 2.68 -11.53
C LEU A 170 -17.77 2.51 -13.07
N LYS A 171 -16.92 1.62 -13.59
CA LYS A 171 -16.84 1.33 -15.02
C LYS A 171 -18.16 0.75 -15.54
N GLU A 172 -18.75 -0.19 -14.81
CA GLU A 172 -20.03 -0.82 -15.15
C GLU A 172 -21.18 0.19 -15.12
N GLU A 173 -21.30 0.97 -14.05
CA GLU A 173 -22.30 2.04 -13.91
C GLU A 173 -22.23 3.03 -15.08
N LEU A 174 -21.03 3.53 -15.39
CA LEU A 174 -20.85 4.52 -16.45
C LEU A 174 -20.99 3.92 -17.86
N ALA A 175 -20.68 2.63 -18.04
CA ALA A 175 -20.87 1.96 -19.32
C ALA A 175 -22.35 1.82 -19.70
N ALA A 176 -23.24 1.67 -18.71
CA ALA A 176 -24.69 1.60 -18.90
C ALA A 176 -25.32 2.95 -19.28
N LEU A 177 -24.63 4.06 -19.05
CA LEU A 177 -25.13 5.40 -19.35
C LEU A 177 -24.98 5.75 -20.83
N PRO A 178 -25.92 6.54 -21.38
CA PRO A 178 -25.81 7.06 -22.74
C PRO A 178 -24.63 8.01 -22.86
N GLU A 179 -24.05 8.06 -24.06
CA GLU A 179 -23.02 9.02 -24.40
C GLU A 179 -23.61 10.45 -24.41
N PRO A 180 -23.02 11.42 -23.69
CA PRO A 180 -23.51 12.79 -23.71
C PRO A 180 -23.33 13.40 -25.11
N LEU A 181 -24.34 14.14 -25.58
CA LEU A 181 -24.28 14.82 -26.87
C LEU A 181 -23.05 15.74 -26.95
N PRO A 182 -22.35 15.83 -28.11
CA PRO A 182 -21.17 16.68 -28.25
C PRO A 182 -21.42 18.14 -27.84
N GLU A 183 -22.58 18.68 -28.20
CA GLU A 183 -23.02 20.04 -27.83
C GLU A 183 -23.11 20.24 -26.32
N LEU A 184 -23.58 19.21 -25.59
CA LEU A 184 -23.65 19.23 -24.13
C LEU A 184 -22.27 19.18 -23.51
N GLN A 185 -21.37 18.35 -24.04
CA GLN A 185 -19.98 18.27 -23.59
C GLN A 185 -19.24 19.60 -23.80
N ASP A 186 -19.42 20.21 -24.97
CA ASP A 186 -18.84 21.53 -25.30
C ASP A 186 -19.36 22.61 -24.36
N LEU A 187 -20.67 22.61 -24.07
CA LEU A 187 -21.28 23.53 -23.12
C LEU A 187 -20.73 23.36 -21.71
N LEU A 188 -20.66 22.13 -21.19
CA LEU A 188 -20.12 21.85 -19.86
C LEU A 188 -18.64 22.25 -19.76
N ARG A 189 -17.86 22.02 -20.81
CA ARG A 189 -16.46 22.47 -20.89
C ARG A 189 -16.35 23.99 -20.85
N ARG A 190 -17.18 24.71 -21.61
CA ARG A 190 -17.24 26.18 -21.60
C ARG A 190 -17.61 26.72 -20.22
N LEU A 191 -18.56 26.09 -19.54
CA LEU A 191 -18.97 26.48 -18.19
C LEU A 191 -17.84 26.28 -17.17
N GLY A 192 -17.08 25.19 -17.26
CA GLY A 192 -15.90 24.94 -16.42
C GLY A 192 -14.79 25.98 -16.60
N GLN A 193 -14.72 26.67 -17.74
CA GLN A 193 -13.74 27.73 -18.04
C GLN A 193 -14.19 29.13 -17.59
N ARG A 194 -15.19 29.22 -16.70
CA ARG A 194 -15.77 30.50 -16.21
C ARG A 194 -16.40 31.33 -17.34
N THR A 195 -17.42 30.76 -17.99
CA THR A 195 -18.29 31.46 -18.93
C THR A 195 -19.16 32.51 -18.23
N THR A 196 -19.49 33.60 -18.94
CA THR A 196 -20.39 34.66 -18.47
C THR A 196 -21.81 34.46 -19.01
N LEU A 197 -22.82 34.99 -18.32
CA LEU A 197 -24.23 34.77 -18.67
C LEU A 197 -24.60 35.29 -20.07
N ASP A 198 -23.97 36.36 -20.56
CA ASP A 198 -24.16 36.90 -21.92
C ASP A 198 -23.70 35.94 -23.03
N ARG A 199 -22.86 34.95 -22.69
CA ARG A 199 -22.38 33.92 -23.62
C ARG A 199 -23.17 32.62 -23.53
N LEU A 200 -24.18 32.55 -22.66
CA LEU A 200 -25.12 31.44 -22.58
C LEU A 200 -26.39 31.80 -23.35
N THR A 201 -26.76 30.95 -24.29
CA THR A 201 -28.00 31.10 -25.05
C THR A 201 -29.16 30.38 -24.35
N ASP A 202 -30.40 30.75 -24.69
CA ASP A 202 -31.58 30.01 -24.21
C ASP A 202 -31.55 28.54 -24.66
N ALA A 203 -30.97 28.27 -25.83
CA ALA A 203 -30.76 26.91 -26.33
C ALA A 203 -29.79 26.12 -25.43
N ASP A 204 -28.71 26.75 -24.94
CA ASP A 204 -27.77 26.14 -23.99
C ASP A 204 -28.50 25.78 -22.67
N ILE A 205 -29.33 26.69 -22.14
CA ILE A 205 -30.10 26.45 -20.91
C ILE A 205 -31.13 25.32 -21.12
N ALA A 206 -31.82 25.32 -22.26
CA ALA A 206 -32.76 24.26 -22.62
C ALA A 206 -32.06 22.90 -22.74
N LEU A 207 -30.86 22.86 -23.31
CA LEU A 207 -30.04 21.66 -23.43
C LEU A 207 -29.69 21.11 -22.04
N LEU A 208 -29.22 21.95 -21.11
CA LEU A 208 -28.90 21.55 -19.74
C LEU A 208 -30.12 20.98 -19.00
N ARG A 209 -31.30 21.60 -19.17
CA ARG A 209 -32.55 21.13 -18.55
C ARG A 209 -33.03 19.82 -19.14
N ARG A 210 -32.99 19.67 -20.47
CA ARG A 210 -33.40 18.46 -21.19
C ARG A 210 -32.60 17.24 -20.75
N HIS A 211 -31.30 17.42 -20.48
CA HIS A 211 -30.42 16.36 -20.04
C HIS A 211 -30.31 16.24 -18.51
N GLY A 212 -31.10 17.01 -17.75
CA GLY A 212 -31.14 16.92 -16.29
C GLY A 212 -29.82 17.27 -15.63
N VAL A 213 -29.04 18.17 -16.23
CA VAL A 213 -27.74 18.64 -15.68
C VAL A 213 -27.77 20.10 -15.25
N ALA A 214 -28.86 20.82 -15.49
CA ALA A 214 -29.00 22.23 -15.11
C ALA A 214 -28.87 22.46 -13.60
N ASP A 215 -29.25 21.47 -12.79
CA ASP A 215 -29.12 21.48 -11.32
C ASP A 215 -27.65 21.41 -10.84
N GLN A 216 -26.70 21.14 -11.74
CA GLN A 216 -25.27 21.08 -11.45
C GLN A 216 -24.56 22.43 -11.58
N ILE A 217 -25.27 23.45 -12.07
CA ILE A 217 -24.64 24.71 -12.48
C ILE A 217 -25.18 25.85 -11.61
N GLU A 218 -24.28 26.45 -10.84
CA GLU A 218 -24.56 27.69 -10.11
C GLU A 218 -24.09 28.89 -10.94
N VAL A 219 -24.99 29.86 -11.13
CA VAL A 219 -24.66 31.15 -11.75
C VAL A 219 -24.38 32.15 -10.64
N GLN A 220 -23.13 32.58 -10.53
CA GLN A 220 -22.72 33.56 -9.51
C GLN A 220 -22.42 34.92 -10.14
N ARG A 221 -22.91 36.00 -9.53
CA ARG A 221 -22.58 37.37 -9.94
C ARG A 221 -21.13 37.65 -9.60
N ARG A 222 -20.33 38.05 -10.59
CA ARG A 222 -18.95 38.52 -10.36
C ARG A 222 -19.00 39.77 -9.47
N ALA A 223 -18.36 39.70 -8.30
CA ALA A 223 -18.06 40.88 -7.51
C ALA A 223 -17.07 41.74 -8.32
N VAL A 224 -17.48 42.95 -8.64
CA VAL A 224 -16.65 43.98 -9.30
C VAL A 224 -16.04 44.84 -8.21
#